data_AF-A0A1U9NFF3-F1
#
_entry.id   AF-A0A1U9NFF3-F1
#
_cell.length_a   1.000
_cell.length_b   1.000
_cell.length_c   1.000
_cell.angle_alpha   90.00
_cell.angle_beta   90.00
_cell.angle_gamma   90.00
#
_symmetry.space_group_name_H-M   'P 1'
#
loop_
_entity.id
_entity.type
_entity.pdbx_description
1 polymer ?
#
loop_
_entity_poly.entity_id
_entity_poly.type
_entity_poly.pdbx_seq_one_letter_code
_entity_poly.pdbx_strand_id
1 'polypeptide(L)'
;MRWHVEIKAFSLPFAEQIEFFRRKLNLPTQSWTDIYREQNDWAFVVAGANRNAIVSDFRTAIENVIAEGGTLEDFRKDFDRIVTTHGWSYNGGRNWRSRVIYETNLNSSYMAGRYQQMLAVSERRPFWRYVHSGSENPRHDHLSWNNLVLRFDNPWWQTHYPPCGWGCDCGVQALNERDMKSMGLQLGEAPPMEWETREIGKRSPNGPTTVRVPKGVDPGFEHVPGQSRLESAVPKQRTAPPLPGTSENIVPNTRARDVLPRPRPLPNINVNSTDTFLKEFGATLEQPAIFKDAGGERIVVGNEMFAAAQRVDPQQLQLLSQALKLPDEIWTFIEWHEQSKSSSVRRRYLARLMLPGNAQPVSVVVELGSDGWTAITSLTDANLAIDDLRVGVRLFARGD
;
A
#
# COMPACT_ATOMS: atom_id res chain seq x y z
N MET A 1 17.20 -25.40 -35.47
CA MET A 1 18.22 -25.10 -34.43
C MET A 1 17.45 -24.63 -33.19
N ARG A 2 17.29 -25.50 -32.18
CA ARG A 2 16.62 -25.15 -30.92
C ARG A 2 17.58 -24.31 -30.09
N TRP A 3 17.21 -23.06 -29.82
CA TRP A 3 17.91 -22.25 -28.85
C TRP A 3 17.41 -22.66 -27.46
N HIS A 4 18.09 -23.62 -26.84
CA HIS A 4 18.13 -23.69 -25.38
C HIS A 4 19.09 -22.60 -24.93
N VAL A 5 18.53 -21.46 -24.56
CA VAL A 5 19.27 -20.46 -23.79
C VAL A 5 18.67 -20.48 -22.39
N GLU A 6 19.35 -21.15 -21.48
CA GLU A 6 19.15 -20.99 -20.05
C GLU A 6 19.75 -19.61 -19.69
N ILE A 7 18.96 -18.55 -19.89
CA ILE A 7 19.38 -17.21 -19.51
C ILE A 7 19.15 -17.06 -18.00
N LYS A 8 20.18 -17.34 -17.19
CA LYS A 8 20.31 -16.75 -15.85
C LYS A 8 20.61 -15.24 -16.01
N ALA A 9 19.62 -14.48 -16.47
CA ALA A 9 19.70 -13.02 -16.49
C ALA A 9 19.35 -12.54 -15.10
N PHE A 10 20.35 -12.08 -14.34
CA PHE A 10 20.22 -11.14 -13.23
C PHE A 10 18.81 -11.08 -12.61
N SER A 11 18.39 -12.12 -11.88
CA SER A 11 17.16 -12.06 -11.09
C SER A 11 17.44 -11.21 -9.86
N LEU A 12 17.47 -9.90 -10.04
CA LEU A 12 17.40 -9.01 -8.89
C LEU A 12 16.16 -9.41 -8.10
N PRO A 13 16.30 -9.72 -6.80
CA PRO A 13 15.17 -10.08 -5.97
C PRO A 13 14.10 -8.99 -6.09
N PHE A 14 12.86 -9.38 -6.32
CA PHE A 14 11.77 -8.41 -6.43
C PHE A 14 11.46 -7.86 -5.04
N ALA A 15 12.09 -6.74 -4.70
CA ALA A 15 12.11 -6.17 -3.36
C ALA A 15 10.70 -5.96 -2.79
N GLU A 16 9.78 -5.40 -3.59
CA GLU A 16 8.41 -5.12 -3.14
C GLU A 16 7.65 -6.41 -2.81
N GLN A 17 7.83 -7.50 -3.57
CA GLN A 17 7.25 -8.80 -3.24
C GLN A 17 7.85 -9.37 -1.94
N ILE A 18 9.18 -9.32 -1.81
CA ILE A 18 9.89 -9.84 -0.63
C ILE A 18 9.45 -9.09 0.63
N GLU A 19 9.43 -7.77 0.59
CA GLU A 19 8.98 -6.91 1.68
C GLU A 19 7.51 -7.15 2.03
N PHE A 20 6.64 -7.31 1.03
CA PHE A 20 5.24 -7.66 1.27
C PHE A 20 5.11 -9.01 1.96
N PHE A 21 5.78 -10.05 1.45
CA PHE A 21 5.71 -11.40 2.00
C PHE A 21 6.27 -11.47 3.42
N ARG A 22 7.44 -10.85 3.68
CA ARG A 22 8.08 -10.82 5.01
C ARG A 22 7.25 -10.12 6.08
N ARG A 23 6.41 -9.15 5.70
CA ARG A 23 5.51 -8.45 6.63
C ARG A 23 4.26 -9.24 7.00
N LYS A 24 3.99 -10.38 6.35
CA LYS A 24 2.87 -11.24 6.74
C LYS A 24 3.11 -11.85 8.12
N LEU A 25 2.04 -12.20 8.83
CA LEU A 25 2.07 -12.90 10.11
C LEU A 25 1.67 -14.35 9.91
N ASN A 26 2.35 -15.29 10.58
CA ASN A 26 2.00 -16.70 10.48
C ASN A 26 0.72 -16.96 11.25
N LEU A 27 -0.32 -17.43 10.56
CA LEU A 27 -1.58 -17.75 11.20
C LEU A 27 -2.00 -19.19 10.86
N PRO A 28 -2.01 -20.11 11.83
CA PRO A 28 -2.57 -21.44 11.63
C PRO A 28 -4.07 -21.38 11.37
N THR A 29 -4.52 -22.11 10.35
CA THR A 29 -5.93 -22.17 9.97
C THR A 29 -6.36 -23.62 9.77
N GLN A 30 -7.66 -23.88 9.98
CA GLN A 30 -8.29 -25.16 9.70
C GLN A 30 -8.83 -25.21 8.26
N SER A 31 -9.29 -24.08 7.74
CA SER A 31 -9.83 -23.96 6.39
C SER A 31 -9.37 -22.69 5.70
N TRP A 32 -9.53 -22.66 4.36
CA TRP A 32 -9.24 -21.47 3.57
C TRP A 32 -10.22 -20.33 3.85
N THR A 33 -11.41 -20.61 4.38
CA THR A 33 -12.40 -19.59 4.75
C THR A 33 -12.12 -18.94 6.10
N ASP A 34 -11.11 -19.39 6.85
CA ASP A 34 -10.76 -18.79 8.14
C ASP A 34 -10.11 -17.40 7.95
N ILE A 35 -9.50 -17.17 6.79
CA ILE A 35 -8.90 -15.92 6.36
C ILE A 35 -9.35 -15.61 4.94
N TYR A 36 -9.99 -14.47 4.76
CA TYR A 36 -10.72 -14.13 3.54
C TYR A 36 -10.33 -12.74 3.02
N ARG A 37 -10.25 -12.60 1.69
CA ARG A 37 -9.92 -11.34 0.98
C ARG A 37 -8.72 -10.61 1.60
N GLU A 38 -8.87 -9.34 1.97
CA GLU A 38 -7.83 -8.45 2.48
C GLU A 38 -7.08 -8.98 3.70
N GLN A 39 -7.67 -9.91 4.47
CA GLN A 39 -6.96 -10.56 5.57
C GLN A 39 -5.72 -11.35 5.08
N ASN A 40 -5.73 -11.82 3.83
CA ASN A 40 -4.58 -12.48 3.21
C ASN A 40 -3.41 -11.54 2.95
N ASP A 41 -3.61 -10.21 2.96
CA ASP A 41 -2.50 -9.26 2.93
C ASP A 41 -1.71 -9.28 4.24
N TRP A 42 -2.38 -9.62 5.35
CA TRP A 42 -1.83 -9.61 6.70
C TRP A 42 -1.25 -10.95 7.12
N ALA A 43 -1.89 -12.04 6.71
CA ALA A 43 -1.54 -13.38 7.17
C ALA A 43 -0.89 -14.23 6.07
N PHE A 44 0.17 -14.95 6.45
CA PHE A 44 0.62 -16.12 5.72
C PHE A 44 -0.14 -17.32 6.28
N VAL A 45 -0.86 -18.02 5.39
CA VAL A 45 -1.73 -19.14 5.76
C VAL A 45 -1.55 -20.30 4.81
N VAL A 46 -1.76 -21.50 5.35
CA VAL A 46 -1.91 -22.74 4.59
C VAL A 46 -3.13 -23.46 5.17
N ALA A 47 -4.23 -23.53 4.41
CA ALA A 47 -5.50 -24.08 4.90
C ALA A 47 -5.34 -25.49 5.49
N GLY A 48 -5.65 -25.69 6.77
CA GLY A 48 -5.49 -26.99 7.44
C GLY A 48 -4.09 -27.23 8.04
N ALA A 49 -3.12 -26.33 7.82
CA ALA A 49 -1.89 -26.29 8.61
C ALA A 49 -2.18 -25.57 9.94
N ASN A 50 -2.85 -26.28 10.85
CA ASN A 50 -3.37 -25.74 12.10
C ASN A 50 -2.36 -25.73 13.27
N ARG A 51 -1.05 -25.87 12.98
CA ARG A 51 0.03 -25.83 13.96
C ARG A 51 1.08 -24.81 13.54
N ASN A 52 1.56 -24.00 14.49
CA ASN A 52 2.55 -22.94 14.26
C ASN A 52 3.79 -23.45 13.51
N ALA A 53 4.33 -24.61 13.90
CA ALA A 53 5.54 -25.17 13.30
C ALA A 53 5.37 -25.47 11.79
N ILE A 54 4.22 -26.02 11.39
CA ILE A 54 3.93 -26.34 9.99
C ILE A 54 3.84 -25.06 9.14
N VAL A 55 3.10 -24.06 9.64
CA VAL A 55 2.95 -22.77 8.95
C VAL A 55 4.30 -22.06 8.84
N SER A 56 5.11 -22.10 9.89
CA SER A 56 6.45 -21.51 9.90
C SER A 56 7.36 -22.15 8.86
N ASP A 57 7.37 -23.48 8.75
CA ASP A 57 8.20 -24.18 7.77
C ASP A 57 7.72 -23.92 6.34
N PHE A 58 6.41 -23.92 6.09
CA PHE A 58 5.88 -23.58 4.76
C PHE A 58 6.20 -22.15 4.37
N ARG A 59 6.10 -21.20 5.31
CA ARG A 59 6.51 -19.83 5.06
C ARG A 59 7.97 -19.77 4.67
N THR A 60 8.84 -20.43 5.43
CA THR A 60 10.28 -20.43 5.16
C THR A 60 10.57 -20.99 3.76
N ALA A 61 9.94 -22.10 3.39
CA ALA A 61 10.08 -22.69 2.06
C ALA A 61 9.64 -21.73 0.93
N ILE A 62 8.51 -21.04 1.10
CA ILE A 62 8.04 -20.06 0.12
C ILE A 62 8.91 -18.79 0.11
N GLU A 63 9.35 -18.31 1.26
CA GLU A 63 10.24 -17.15 1.36
C GLU A 63 11.55 -17.39 0.62
N ASN A 64 12.13 -18.58 0.77
CA ASN A 64 13.35 -18.97 0.06
C ASN A 64 13.14 -18.94 -1.46
N VAL A 65 12.02 -19.51 -1.95
CA VAL A 65 11.66 -19.42 -3.37
C VAL A 65 11.54 -17.97 -3.85
N ILE A 66 10.90 -17.10 -3.06
CA ILE A 66 10.70 -15.69 -3.42
C ILE A 66 12.03 -14.92 -3.43
N ALA A 67 12.89 -15.15 -2.43
CA ALA A 67 14.09 -14.36 -2.21
C ALA A 67 15.28 -14.85 -3.05
N GLU A 68 15.44 -16.16 -3.20
CA GLU A 68 16.59 -16.82 -3.83
C GLU A 68 16.27 -17.36 -5.22
N GLY A 69 14.98 -17.40 -5.59
CA GLY A 69 14.49 -18.12 -6.74
C GLY A 69 14.29 -19.62 -6.44
N GLY A 70 13.42 -20.26 -7.20
CA GLY A 70 13.15 -21.68 -7.05
C GLY A 70 12.01 -22.14 -7.96
N THR A 71 11.89 -23.44 -8.15
CA THR A 71 10.79 -24.03 -8.93
C THR A 71 9.74 -24.65 -8.02
N LEU A 72 8.56 -24.95 -8.58
CA LEU A 72 7.55 -25.76 -7.89
C LEU A 72 8.10 -27.13 -7.45
N GLU A 73 9.05 -27.69 -8.20
CA GLU A 73 9.65 -28.98 -7.83
C GLU A 73 10.62 -28.85 -6.65
N ASP A 74 11.28 -27.71 -6.50
CA ASP A 74 12.10 -27.44 -5.32
C ASP A 74 11.21 -27.28 -4.08
N PHE A 75 10.14 -26.49 -4.19
CA PHE A 75 9.15 -26.37 -3.12
C PHE A 75 8.51 -27.72 -2.75
N ARG A 76 8.32 -28.62 -3.72
CA ARG A 76 7.77 -29.97 -3.47
C ARG A 76 8.65 -30.84 -2.59
N LYS A 77 9.98 -30.67 -2.67
CA LYS A 77 10.91 -31.36 -1.76
C LYS A 77 10.72 -30.89 -0.33
N ASP A 78 10.59 -29.57 -0.14
CA ASP A 78 10.27 -29.00 1.16
C ASP A 78 8.88 -29.40 1.66
N PHE A 79 7.88 -29.41 0.78
CA PHE A 79 6.53 -29.84 1.10
C PHE A 79 6.52 -31.27 1.67
N ASP A 80 7.18 -32.21 1.01
CA ASP A 80 7.27 -33.59 1.48
C ASP A 80 7.99 -33.69 2.82
N ARG A 81 9.12 -32.99 2.95
CA ARG A 81 9.87 -32.92 4.20
C ARG A 81 9.00 -32.42 5.35
N ILE A 82 8.24 -31.34 5.14
CA ILE A 82 7.34 -30.73 6.13
C ILE A 82 6.22 -31.70 6.50
N VAL A 83 5.58 -32.33 5.51
CA VAL A 83 4.53 -33.33 5.71
C VAL A 83 5.03 -34.48 6.57
N THR A 84 6.19 -35.06 6.24
CA THR A 84 6.79 -36.17 6.98
C THR A 84 7.21 -35.75 8.39
N THR A 85 7.88 -34.59 8.52
CA THR A 85 8.40 -34.10 9.82
C THR A 85 7.28 -33.87 10.83
N HIS A 86 6.17 -33.28 10.40
CA HIS A 86 5.08 -32.91 11.30
C HIS A 86 3.95 -33.96 11.35
N GLY A 87 4.04 -35.02 10.55
CA GLY A 87 2.94 -35.96 10.36
C GLY A 87 1.65 -35.26 9.92
N TRP A 88 1.77 -34.29 9.00
CA TRP A 88 0.63 -33.45 8.60
C TRP A 88 -0.26 -34.17 7.57
N SER A 89 -1.51 -34.43 7.96
CA SER A 89 -2.53 -34.93 7.04
C SER A 89 -3.23 -33.78 6.33
N TYR A 90 -3.45 -33.90 5.03
CA TYR A 90 -4.09 -32.89 4.20
C TYR A 90 -5.05 -33.52 3.19
N ASN A 91 -5.96 -32.70 2.66
CA ASN A 91 -6.93 -33.10 1.64
C ASN A 91 -6.39 -32.84 0.23
N GLY A 92 -6.71 -33.75 -0.71
CA GLY A 92 -6.30 -33.69 -2.11
C GLY A 92 -4.99 -34.41 -2.39
N GLY A 93 -4.65 -34.57 -3.67
CA GLY A 93 -3.38 -35.20 -4.08
C GLY A 93 -2.18 -34.28 -3.82
N ARG A 94 -1.02 -34.86 -3.49
CA ARG A 94 0.25 -34.15 -3.25
C ARG A 94 0.53 -33.05 -4.28
N ASN A 95 0.49 -33.41 -5.57
CA ASN A 95 0.86 -32.50 -6.66
C ASN A 95 -0.07 -31.30 -6.78
N TRP A 96 -1.37 -31.49 -6.53
CA TRP A 96 -2.35 -30.41 -6.51
C TRP A 96 -2.16 -29.54 -5.26
N ARG A 97 -2.01 -30.18 -4.09
CA ARG A 97 -1.90 -29.48 -2.82
C ARG A 97 -0.66 -28.59 -2.74
N SER A 98 0.50 -29.14 -3.11
CA SER A 98 1.76 -28.40 -3.13
C SER A 98 1.67 -27.23 -4.12
N ARG A 99 1.08 -27.44 -5.29
CA ARG A 99 0.89 -26.42 -6.33
C ARG A 99 0.01 -25.26 -5.84
N VAL A 100 -1.14 -25.55 -5.24
CA VAL A 100 -2.03 -24.50 -4.71
C VAL A 100 -1.33 -23.65 -3.64
N ILE A 101 -0.62 -24.29 -2.69
CA ILE A 101 0.12 -23.54 -1.65
C ILE A 101 1.18 -22.63 -2.27
N TYR A 102 1.95 -23.18 -3.22
CA TYR A 102 3.01 -22.48 -3.93
C TYR A 102 2.49 -21.31 -4.74
N GLU A 103 1.60 -21.57 -5.71
CA GLU A 103 1.12 -20.58 -6.68
C GLU A 103 0.30 -19.49 -6.00
N THR A 104 -0.58 -19.83 -5.05
CA THR A 104 -1.42 -18.82 -4.39
C THR A 104 -0.56 -17.83 -3.59
N ASN A 105 0.42 -18.30 -2.82
CA ASN A 105 1.27 -17.41 -2.04
C ASN A 105 2.27 -16.64 -2.92
N LEU A 106 2.82 -17.28 -3.97
CA LEU A 106 3.76 -16.66 -4.88
C LEU A 106 3.06 -15.57 -5.72
N ASN A 107 1.94 -15.89 -6.37
CA ASN A 107 1.26 -14.97 -7.27
C ASN A 107 0.62 -13.81 -6.52
N SER A 108 -0.03 -14.06 -5.37
CA SER A 108 -0.62 -12.96 -4.58
C SER A 108 0.44 -11.99 -4.05
N SER A 109 1.59 -12.49 -3.57
CA SER A 109 2.68 -11.63 -3.11
C SER A 109 3.37 -10.90 -4.24
N TYR A 110 3.56 -11.55 -5.39
CA TYR A 110 4.10 -10.92 -6.59
C TYR A 110 3.18 -9.78 -7.05
N MET A 111 1.87 -10.05 -7.18
CA MET A 111 0.91 -9.04 -7.62
C MET A 111 0.77 -7.89 -6.61
N ALA A 112 0.89 -8.14 -5.31
CA ALA A 112 0.94 -7.07 -4.30
C ALA A 112 2.16 -6.15 -4.48
N GLY A 113 3.34 -6.72 -4.73
CA GLY A 113 4.53 -5.94 -5.06
C GLY A 113 4.37 -5.16 -6.36
N ARG A 114 3.75 -5.78 -7.38
CA ARG A 114 3.49 -5.13 -8.68
C ARG A 114 2.51 -3.98 -8.53
N TYR A 115 1.47 -4.12 -7.72
CA TYR A 115 0.52 -3.07 -7.42
C TYR A 115 1.23 -1.85 -6.82
N GLN A 116 2.08 -2.06 -5.81
CA GLN A 116 2.89 -1.00 -5.20
C GLN A 116 3.79 -0.29 -6.23
N GLN A 117 4.50 -1.05 -7.09
CA GLN A 117 5.34 -0.47 -8.13
C GLN A 117 4.55 0.35 -9.15
N MET A 118 3.39 -0.15 -9.56
CA MET A 118 2.54 0.49 -10.57
C MET A 118 1.90 1.77 -10.04
N LEU A 119 1.48 1.80 -8.78
CA LEU A 119 1.01 3.01 -8.13
C LEU A 119 2.10 4.08 -8.05
N ALA A 120 3.35 3.69 -7.73
CA ALA A 120 4.46 4.63 -7.63
C ALA A 120 4.81 5.35 -8.95
N VAL A 121 4.30 4.87 -10.08
CA VAL A 121 4.51 5.46 -11.41
C VAL A 121 3.20 5.83 -12.10
N SER A 122 2.06 5.82 -11.40
CA SER A 122 0.73 6.00 -11.97
C SER A 122 0.56 7.33 -12.72
N GLU A 123 1.17 8.42 -12.24
CA GLU A 123 1.16 9.70 -12.95
C GLU A 123 1.80 9.62 -14.35
N ARG A 124 2.90 8.87 -14.46
CA ARG A 124 3.65 8.73 -15.73
C ARG A 124 3.14 7.57 -16.58
N ARG A 125 2.48 6.60 -15.97
CA ARG A 125 1.95 5.38 -16.59
C ARG A 125 0.52 5.11 -16.10
N PRO A 126 -0.43 6.01 -16.42
CA PRO A 126 -1.77 5.99 -15.84
C PRO A 126 -2.68 4.90 -16.41
N PHE A 127 -2.28 4.23 -17.49
CA PHE A 127 -3.10 3.24 -18.18
C PHE A 127 -2.65 1.84 -17.80
N TRP A 128 -3.54 1.05 -17.25
CA TRP A 128 -3.28 -0.32 -16.84
C TRP A 128 -3.94 -1.28 -17.82
N ARG A 129 -3.16 -2.25 -18.30
CA ARG A 129 -3.61 -3.30 -19.21
C ARG A 129 -3.72 -4.63 -18.48
N TYR A 130 -4.87 -5.27 -18.57
CA TYR A 130 -5.03 -6.65 -18.13
C TYR A 130 -4.32 -7.60 -19.11
N VAL A 131 -3.46 -8.47 -18.59
CA VAL A 131 -2.66 -9.41 -19.39
C VAL A 131 -3.05 -10.83 -18.98
N HIS A 132 -3.71 -11.54 -19.89
CA HIS A 132 -4.01 -12.95 -19.70
C HIS A 132 -2.72 -13.78 -19.78
N SER A 133 -2.60 -14.82 -18.96
CA SER A 133 -1.36 -15.61 -18.81
C SER A 133 -0.93 -16.40 -20.06
N GLY A 134 -1.84 -16.59 -21.01
CA GLY A 134 -1.63 -17.48 -22.15
C GLY A 134 -1.91 -18.96 -21.84
N SER A 135 -2.62 -19.25 -20.73
CA SER A 135 -3.07 -20.60 -20.39
C SER A 135 -3.76 -21.29 -21.58
N GLU A 136 -3.42 -22.57 -21.83
CA GLU A 136 -4.05 -23.41 -22.85
C GLU A 136 -5.55 -23.64 -22.57
N ASN A 137 -5.93 -23.67 -21.29
CA ASN A 137 -7.31 -23.79 -20.83
C ASN A 137 -7.69 -22.53 -20.03
N PRO A 138 -7.99 -21.42 -20.71
CA PRO A 138 -8.24 -20.16 -20.05
C PRO A 138 -9.64 -20.11 -19.45
N ARG A 139 -9.80 -19.37 -18.35
CA ARG A 139 -11.14 -18.91 -17.94
C ARG A 139 -11.61 -17.91 -19.00
N HIS A 140 -12.77 -18.15 -19.60
CA HIS A 140 -13.27 -17.33 -20.72
C HIS A 140 -13.43 -15.86 -20.33
N ASP A 141 -13.87 -15.58 -19.10
CA ASP A 141 -13.95 -14.21 -18.57
C ASP A 141 -12.56 -13.53 -18.59
N HIS A 142 -11.52 -14.20 -18.07
CA HIS A 142 -10.15 -13.67 -18.04
C HIS A 142 -9.57 -13.46 -19.44
N LEU A 143 -9.88 -14.36 -20.37
CA LEU A 143 -9.49 -14.23 -21.77
C LEU A 143 -10.19 -13.03 -22.42
N SER A 144 -11.47 -12.81 -22.12
CA SER A 144 -12.24 -11.66 -22.63
C SER A 144 -11.69 -10.32 -22.15
N TRP A 145 -11.04 -10.29 -20.98
CA TRP A 145 -10.40 -9.09 -20.43
C TRP A 145 -8.99 -8.87 -20.98
N ASN A 146 -8.42 -9.80 -21.75
CA ASN A 146 -7.07 -9.64 -22.27
C ASN A 146 -6.95 -8.39 -23.15
N ASN A 147 -5.92 -7.59 -22.90
CA ASN A 147 -5.73 -6.27 -23.51
C ASN A 147 -6.80 -5.21 -23.18
N LEU A 148 -7.72 -5.46 -22.24
CA LEU A 148 -8.54 -4.39 -21.67
C LEU A 148 -7.61 -3.37 -21.01
N VAL A 149 -7.65 -2.13 -21.49
CA VAL A 149 -6.90 -1.02 -20.94
C VAL A 149 -7.86 -0.07 -20.24
N LEU A 150 -7.67 0.12 -18.94
CA LEU A 150 -8.40 1.09 -18.14
C LEU A 150 -7.40 2.03 -17.48
N ARG A 151 -7.84 3.20 -17.03
CA ARG A 151 -7.00 3.99 -16.12
C ARG A 151 -6.81 3.24 -14.80
N PHE A 152 -5.69 3.48 -14.12
CA PHE A 152 -5.33 2.81 -12.87
C PHE A 152 -6.36 3.02 -11.75
N ASP A 153 -7.01 4.18 -11.75
CA ASP A 153 -8.02 4.63 -10.78
C ASP A 153 -9.43 4.09 -11.10
N ASN A 154 -9.60 3.31 -12.17
CA ASN A 154 -10.90 2.76 -12.53
C ASN A 154 -11.39 1.76 -11.44
N PRO A 155 -12.63 1.90 -10.93
CA PRO A 155 -13.17 1.02 -9.87
C PRO A 155 -13.19 -0.47 -10.21
N TRP A 156 -13.14 -0.84 -11.50
CA TRP A 156 -13.09 -2.24 -11.93
C TRP A 156 -11.87 -2.98 -11.35
N TRP A 157 -10.74 -2.29 -11.20
CA TRP A 157 -9.52 -2.87 -10.62
C TRP A 157 -9.68 -3.30 -9.17
N GLN A 158 -10.61 -2.71 -8.41
CA GLN A 158 -10.82 -3.03 -7.00
C GLN A 158 -11.17 -4.49 -6.74
N THR A 159 -11.71 -5.18 -7.75
CA THR A 159 -12.09 -6.59 -7.65
C THR A 159 -11.52 -7.48 -8.75
N HIS A 160 -11.02 -6.89 -9.85
CA HIS A 160 -10.51 -7.63 -11.01
C HIS A 160 -8.98 -7.48 -11.19
N TYR A 161 -8.27 -6.92 -10.21
CA TYR A 161 -6.80 -6.95 -10.22
C TYR A 161 -6.30 -8.36 -9.87
N PRO A 162 -5.50 -9.02 -10.73
CA PRO A 162 -5.03 -10.37 -10.51
C PRO A 162 -4.23 -10.59 -9.20
N PRO A 163 -4.18 -11.83 -8.68
CA PRO A 163 -4.85 -13.02 -9.22
C PRO A 163 -6.35 -12.99 -8.94
N CYS A 164 -7.16 -13.29 -9.96
CA CYS A 164 -8.63 -13.31 -9.83
C CYS A 164 -9.18 -14.70 -9.44
N GLY A 165 -8.31 -15.62 -9.00
CA GLY A 165 -8.71 -16.95 -8.58
C GLY A 165 -7.57 -17.94 -8.40
N TRP A 166 -7.93 -19.16 -7.99
CA TRP A 166 -6.97 -20.24 -7.76
C TRP A 166 -6.26 -20.63 -9.05
N GLY A 167 -4.92 -20.66 -9.05
CA GLY A 167 -4.13 -20.95 -10.25
C GLY A 167 -4.27 -19.90 -11.36
N CYS A 168 -4.65 -18.66 -11.03
CA CYS A 168 -4.62 -17.55 -11.96
C CYS A 168 -3.19 -16.98 -12.04
N ASP A 169 -2.62 -16.99 -13.25
CA ASP A 169 -1.31 -16.40 -13.57
C ASP A 169 -1.45 -15.11 -14.41
N CYS A 170 -2.65 -14.52 -14.47
CA CYS A 170 -2.86 -13.25 -15.17
C CYS A 170 -2.10 -12.12 -14.44
N GLY A 171 -1.79 -11.06 -15.16
CA GLY A 171 -1.07 -9.91 -14.62
C GLY A 171 -1.62 -8.58 -15.12
N VAL A 172 -0.99 -7.49 -14.67
CA VAL A 172 -1.31 -6.14 -15.11
C VAL A 172 -0.04 -5.41 -15.53
N GLN A 173 -0.13 -4.63 -16.59
CA GLN A 173 0.97 -3.82 -17.10
C GLN A 173 0.61 -2.33 -17.07
N ALA A 174 1.46 -1.51 -16.47
CA ALA A 174 1.35 -0.05 -16.50
C ALA A 174 1.97 0.54 -17.77
N LEU A 175 1.17 1.32 -18.49
CA LEU A 175 1.44 1.88 -19.81
C LEU A 175 1.33 3.41 -19.78
N ASN A 176 2.12 4.07 -20.61
CA ASN A 176 1.91 5.47 -20.99
C ASN A 176 1.33 5.56 -22.42
N GLU A 177 1.04 6.77 -22.88
CA GLU A 177 0.48 7.02 -24.22
C GLU A 177 1.35 6.48 -25.37
N ARG A 178 2.68 6.56 -25.22
CA ARG A 178 3.62 6.03 -26.22
C ARG A 178 3.53 4.51 -26.30
N ASP A 179 3.43 3.83 -25.16
CA ASP A 179 3.27 2.38 -25.11
C ASP A 179 1.94 1.99 -25.77
N MET A 180 0.84 2.67 -25.44
CA MET A 180 -0.47 2.44 -26.06
C MET A 180 -0.42 2.58 -27.58
N LYS A 181 0.17 3.67 -28.09
CA LYS A 181 0.33 3.90 -29.54
C LYS A 181 1.19 2.82 -30.20
N SER A 182 2.30 2.42 -29.57
CA SER A 182 3.21 1.40 -30.11
C SER A 182 2.58 0.01 -30.18
N MET A 183 1.69 -0.30 -29.24
CA MET A 183 1.00 -1.58 -29.14
C MET A 183 -0.36 -1.60 -29.85
N GLY A 184 -0.78 -0.48 -30.44
CA GLY A 184 -2.10 -0.36 -31.07
C GLY A 184 -3.27 -0.48 -30.08
N LEU A 185 -3.05 -0.12 -28.81
CA LEU A 185 -4.05 -0.20 -27.75
C LEU A 185 -4.81 1.12 -27.62
N GLN A 186 -6.07 1.03 -27.21
CA GLN A 186 -6.95 2.16 -26.92
C GLN A 186 -7.48 2.05 -25.50
N LEU A 187 -7.87 3.18 -24.91
CA LEU A 187 -8.55 3.19 -23.62
C LEU A 187 -9.93 2.54 -23.81
N GLY A 188 -10.20 1.49 -23.06
CA GLY A 188 -11.47 0.79 -23.05
C GLY A 188 -12.45 1.35 -22.03
N GLU A 189 -13.67 0.84 -22.10
CA GLU A 189 -14.69 1.01 -21.07
C GLU A 189 -14.69 -0.22 -20.16
N ALA A 190 -14.86 -0.01 -18.86
CA ALA A 190 -14.94 -1.11 -17.91
C ALA A 190 -16.18 -1.98 -18.19
N PRO A 191 -16.05 -3.31 -18.26
CA PRO A 191 -17.21 -4.19 -18.36
C PRO A 191 -18.20 -3.95 -17.21
N PRO A 192 -19.51 -4.12 -17.45
CA PRO A 192 -20.50 -4.02 -16.38
C PRO A 192 -20.20 -5.04 -15.29
N MET A 193 -20.29 -4.60 -14.04
CA MET A 193 -19.99 -5.46 -12.89
C MET A 193 -21.18 -6.36 -12.57
N GLU A 194 -21.21 -7.54 -13.20
CA GLU A 194 -22.14 -8.62 -12.87
C GLU A 194 -21.68 -9.32 -11.58
N TRP A 195 -22.59 -9.46 -10.62
CA TRP A 195 -22.31 -10.12 -9.35
C TRP A 195 -23.05 -11.44 -9.25
N GLU A 196 -22.37 -12.45 -8.71
CA GLU A 196 -22.93 -13.76 -8.46
C GLU A 196 -22.81 -14.14 -6.98
N THR A 197 -23.79 -14.91 -6.52
CA THR A 197 -23.85 -15.42 -5.16
C THR A 197 -23.25 -16.83 -5.15
N ARG A 198 -22.21 -17.04 -4.34
CA ARG A 198 -21.49 -18.32 -4.21
C ARG A 198 -21.56 -18.82 -2.78
N GLU A 199 -21.85 -20.09 -2.62
CA GLU A 199 -21.76 -20.78 -1.33
C GLU A 199 -20.35 -21.36 -1.16
N ILE A 200 -19.64 -20.92 -0.12
CA ILE A 200 -18.28 -21.32 0.22
C ILE A 200 -18.26 -22.08 1.54
N GLY A 201 -17.14 -22.72 1.88
CA GLY A 201 -16.97 -23.30 3.21
C GLY A 201 -17.80 -24.56 3.51
N LYS A 202 -18.38 -25.24 2.51
CA LYS A 202 -19.12 -26.51 2.69
C LYS A 202 -18.37 -27.58 3.49
N ARG A 203 -17.04 -27.57 3.41
CA ARG A 203 -16.14 -28.50 4.11
C ARG A 203 -15.32 -27.82 5.21
N SER A 204 -15.63 -26.56 5.51
CA SER A 204 -15.00 -25.80 6.58
C SER A 204 -15.63 -26.18 7.94
N PRO A 205 -14.87 -26.13 9.04
CA PRO A 205 -15.42 -26.35 10.39
C PRO A 205 -16.56 -25.39 10.75
N ASN A 206 -16.51 -24.17 10.23
CA ASN A 206 -17.53 -23.13 10.48
C ASN A 206 -18.80 -23.30 9.63
N GLY A 207 -18.88 -24.35 8.81
CA GLY A 207 -20.01 -24.61 7.92
C GLY A 207 -20.03 -23.72 6.67
N PRO A 208 -21.03 -23.95 5.78
CA PRO A 208 -21.19 -23.16 4.57
C PRO A 208 -21.63 -21.74 4.88
N THR A 209 -21.13 -20.79 4.10
CA THR A 209 -21.59 -19.39 4.11
C THR A 209 -21.71 -18.88 2.69
N THR A 210 -22.51 -17.84 2.49
CA THR A 210 -22.79 -17.27 1.18
C THR A 210 -22.06 -15.95 1.02
N VAL A 211 -21.34 -15.81 -0.08
CA VAL A 211 -20.60 -14.59 -0.45
C VAL A 211 -21.05 -14.09 -1.81
N ARG A 212 -20.89 -12.79 -2.06
CA ARG A 212 -21.20 -12.15 -3.33
C ARG A 212 -19.90 -11.71 -3.98
N VAL A 213 -19.61 -12.22 -5.18
CA VAL A 213 -18.37 -11.97 -5.91
C VAL A 213 -18.68 -11.51 -7.34
N PRO A 214 -17.81 -10.71 -7.97
CA PRO A 214 -17.97 -10.43 -9.39
C PRO A 214 -17.80 -11.70 -10.22
N LYS A 215 -18.57 -11.80 -11.30
CA LYS A 215 -18.43 -12.90 -12.25
C LYS A 215 -17.02 -12.93 -12.84
N GLY A 216 -16.44 -14.14 -12.88
CA GLY A 216 -15.07 -14.35 -13.32
C GLY A 216 -14.02 -14.17 -12.22
N VAL A 217 -14.41 -13.81 -10.99
CA VAL A 217 -13.50 -13.72 -9.83
C VAL A 217 -13.88 -14.80 -8.81
N ASP A 218 -12.93 -15.65 -8.42
CA ASP A 218 -13.18 -16.69 -7.42
C ASP A 218 -13.32 -16.05 -6.02
N PRO A 219 -14.19 -16.59 -5.13
CA PRO A 219 -14.27 -16.18 -3.73
C PRO A 219 -12.93 -16.17 -3.00
N GLY A 220 -12.65 -15.06 -2.33
CA GLY A 220 -11.41 -14.75 -1.61
C GLY A 220 -10.43 -13.90 -2.41
N PHE A 221 -10.65 -13.73 -3.73
CA PHE A 221 -9.78 -12.99 -4.64
C PHE A 221 -10.39 -11.65 -5.09
N GLU A 222 -11.59 -11.30 -4.62
CA GLU A 222 -12.29 -10.04 -4.91
C GLU A 222 -11.74 -8.86 -4.08
N HIS A 223 -10.42 -8.67 -4.15
CA HIS A 223 -9.67 -7.55 -3.59
C HIS A 223 -8.36 -7.38 -4.37
N VAL A 224 -7.73 -6.21 -4.27
CA VAL A 224 -6.39 -6.00 -4.80
C VAL A 224 -5.36 -6.47 -3.77
N PRO A 225 -4.48 -7.43 -4.09
CA PRO A 225 -3.42 -7.83 -3.17
C PRO A 225 -2.55 -6.65 -2.76
N GLY A 226 -2.30 -6.51 -1.47
CA GLY A 226 -1.48 -5.46 -0.87
C GLY A 226 -2.15 -4.10 -0.70
N GLN A 227 -3.35 -3.88 -1.24
CA GLN A 227 -4.05 -2.60 -1.10
C GLN A 227 -4.37 -2.29 0.36
N SER A 228 -4.85 -3.28 1.14
CA SER A 228 -5.21 -3.05 2.54
C SER A 228 -3.99 -2.66 3.41
N ARG A 229 -2.78 -3.06 3.00
CA ARG A 229 -1.54 -2.60 3.65
C ARG A 229 -1.31 -1.11 3.41
N LEU A 230 -1.58 -0.63 2.20
CA LEU A 230 -1.47 0.80 1.88
C LEU A 230 -2.54 1.60 2.62
N GLU A 231 -3.79 1.15 2.60
CA GLU A 231 -4.89 1.79 3.34
C GLU A 231 -4.58 1.89 4.84
N SER A 232 -4.06 0.81 5.45
CA SER A 232 -3.66 0.83 6.87
C SER A 232 -2.48 1.75 7.18
N ALA A 233 -1.65 2.05 6.17
CA ALA A 233 -0.52 2.95 6.30
C ALA A 233 -0.91 4.43 6.11
N VAL A 234 -2.15 4.71 5.69
CA VAL A 234 -2.69 6.08 5.67
C VAL A 234 -2.78 6.57 7.11
N PRO A 235 -2.05 7.65 7.48
CA PRO A 235 -2.08 8.16 8.84
C PRO A 235 -3.47 8.71 9.15
N LYS A 236 -4.04 8.34 10.30
CA LYS A 236 -5.33 8.88 10.75
C LYS A 236 -5.13 10.23 11.43
N GLN A 237 -6.11 11.12 11.36
CA GLN A 237 -6.02 12.38 12.08
C GLN A 237 -6.05 12.14 13.61
N ARG A 238 -5.08 12.71 14.31
CA ARG A 238 -5.00 12.79 15.77
C ARG A 238 -5.76 14.02 16.25
N THR A 239 -6.31 13.93 17.47
CA THR A 239 -6.99 15.05 18.14
C THR A 239 -6.03 16.01 18.83
N ALA A 240 -4.89 15.50 19.33
CA ALA A 240 -3.88 16.33 19.98
C ALA A 240 -3.11 17.19 18.94
N PRO A 241 -2.93 18.50 19.18
CA PRO A 241 -2.15 19.35 18.29
C PRO A 241 -0.64 19.06 18.39
N PRO A 242 0.16 19.49 17.40
CA PRO A 242 1.60 19.63 17.48
C PRO A 242 2.07 20.26 18.80
N LEU A 243 3.12 19.71 19.41
CA LEU A 243 3.74 20.22 20.64
C LEU A 243 5.14 20.77 20.36
N PRO A 244 5.66 21.79 21.07
CA PRO A 244 7.05 22.32 20.97
C PRO A 244 8.21 21.32 21.20
N GLY A 245 7.91 20.03 21.29
CA GLY A 245 8.79 18.98 21.80
C GLY A 245 8.70 18.92 23.32
N THR A 246 8.57 17.71 23.86
CA THR A 246 8.72 17.48 25.30
C THR A 246 10.09 18.01 25.73
N SER A 247 10.13 18.79 26.82
CA SER A 247 11.31 19.50 27.31
C SER A 247 12.57 18.64 27.24
N GLU A 248 13.70 19.26 26.90
CA GLU A 248 15.05 18.67 26.74
C GLU A 248 15.47 17.75 27.91
N ASN A 249 14.82 17.88 29.06
CA ASN A 249 15.04 17.09 30.27
C ASN A 249 14.56 15.62 30.19
N ILE A 250 13.72 15.25 29.22
CA ILE A 250 13.19 13.86 29.09
C ILE A 250 13.78 13.14 27.87
N VAL A 251 13.91 13.85 26.74
CA VAL A 251 14.42 13.29 25.47
C VAL A 251 15.35 14.30 24.78
N PRO A 252 16.47 13.85 24.18
CA PRO A 252 17.49 14.74 23.63
C PRO A 252 17.07 15.30 22.27
N ASN A 253 16.31 16.41 22.26
CA ASN A 253 16.02 17.17 21.04
C ASN A 253 16.88 18.45 21.01
N THR A 254 17.49 18.76 19.86
CA THR A 254 18.26 20.00 19.66
C THR A 254 17.40 21.06 18.99
N ARG A 255 17.46 22.32 19.44
CA ARG A 255 16.76 23.46 18.80
C ARG A 255 17.52 24.03 17.61
N ALA A 256 16.80 24.50 16.60
CA ALA A 256 17.36 25.30 15.53
C ALA A 256 18.01 26.59 16.07
N ARG A 257 19.09 27.03 15.41
CA ARG A 257 19.84 28.25 15.78
C ARG A 257 19.90 29.28 14.64
N ASP A 258 19.44 28.89 13.46
CA ASP A 258 19.41 29.70 12.26
C ASP A 258 17.99 30.23 12.00
N VAL A 259 17.84 31.04 10.96
CA VAL A 259 16.57 31.70 10.61
C VAL A 259 15.78 30.83 9.64
N LEU A 260 14.46 30.82 9.77
CA LEU A 260 13.56 30.15 8.83
C LEU A 260 13.67 30.71 7.39
N PRO A 261 13.49 29.87 6.35
CA PRO A 261 13.39 30.31 4.95
C PRO A 261 12.27 31.33 4.73
N ARG A 262 12.48 32.34 3.89
CA ARG A 262 11.53 33.47 3.71
C ARG A 262 10.10 33.00 3.34
N PRO A 263 9.03 33.62 3.87
CA PRO A 263 7.67 33.25 3.50
C PRO A 263 7.43 33.32 1.99
N ARG A 264 6.66 32.37 1.46
CA ARG A 264 6.33 32.29 0.03
C ARG A 264 4.85 32.56 -0.22
N PRO A 265 4.44 33.08 -1.39
CA PRO A 265 3.02 33.25 -1.71
C PRO A 265 2.31 31.90 -1.73
N LEU A 266 1.07 31.87 -1.24
CA LEU A 266 0.18 30.74 -1.39
C LEU A 266 -0.15 30.56 -2.88
N PRO A 267 0.21 29.43 -3.53
CA PRO A 267 -0.10 29.22 -4.94
C PRO A 267 -1.61 29.18 -5.17
N ASN A 268 -2.07 29.73 -6.30
CA ASN A 268 -3.46 29.62 -6.71
C ASN A 268 -3.75 28.21 -7.26
N ILE A 269 -4.00 27.27 -6.36
CA ILE A 269 -4.34 25.87 -6.67
C ILE A 269 -5.78 25.58 -6.26
N ASN A 270 -6.46 24.73 -7.03
CA ASN A 270 -7.86 24.39 -6.81
C ASN A 270 -7.99 23.21 -5.83
N VAL A 271 -7.61 23.42 -4.57
CA VAL A 271 -7.81 22.45 -3.47
C VAL A 271 -8.94 22.97 -2.59
N ASN A 272 -10.14 22.48 -2.83
CA ASN A 272 -11.36 22.95 -2.17
C ASN A 272 -12.19 21.84 -1.52
N SER A 273 -11.73 20.60 -1.63
CA SER A 273 -12.40 19.40 -1.17
C SER A 273 -11.37 18.30 -0.89
N THR A 274 -11.74 17.27 -0.15
CA THR A 274 -10.88 16.11 0.08
C THR A 274 -10.43 15.46 -1.23
N ASP A 275 -11.32 15.32 -2.21
CA ASP A 275 -10.99 14.76 -3.53
C ASP A 275 -9.90 15.58 -4.26
N THR A 276 -10.05 16.91 -4.29
CA THR A 276 -9.03 17.78 -4.92
C THR A 276 -7.71 17.79 -4.14
N PHE A 277 -7.74 17.66 -2.81
CA PHE A 277 -6.54 17.45 -2.01
C PHE A 277 -5.83 16.14 -2.38
N LEU A 278 -6.56 15.02 -2.44
CA LEU A 278 -5.97 13.69 -2.71
C LEU A 278 -5.32 13.63 -4.11
N LYS A 279 -5.93 14.28 -5.10
CA LYS A 279 -5.38 14.41 -6.46
C LYS A 279 -4.02 15.09 -6.50
N GLU A 280 -3.75 16.03 -5.59
CA GLU A 280 -2.43 16.67 -5.49
C GLU A 280 -1.30 15.69 -5.12
N PHE A 281 -1.64 14.53 -4.56
CA PHE A 281 -0.73 13.47 -4.14
C PHE A 281 -0.87 12.18 -4.96
N GLY A 282 -1.67 12.21 -6.04
CA GLY A 282 -1.94 11.04 -6.89
C GLY A 282 -2.91 10.02 -6.29
N ALA A 283 -3.63 10.36 -5.21
CA ALA A 283 -4.64 9.53 -4.55
C ALA A 283 -6.07 9.86 -5.01
N THR A 284 -7.02 8.98 -4.72
CA THR A 284 -8.48 9.20 -4.90
C THR A 284 -9.23 8.91 -3.60
N LEU A 285 -10.55 9.16 -3.58
CA LEU A 285 -11.39 8.84 -2.42
C LEU A 285 -11.41 7.34 -2.07
N GLU A 286 -11.11 6.49 -3.06
CA GLU A 286 -11.14 5.03 -2.97
C GLU A 286 -9.74 4.40 -2.97
N GLN A 287 -8.71 5.10 -3.43
CA GLN A 287 -7.36 4.55 -3.55
C GLN A 287 -6.30 5.47 -2.95
N PRO A 288 -5.54 5.03 -1.92
CA PRO A 288 -4.41 5.78 -1.41
C PRO A 288 -3.23 5.76 -2.40
N ALA A 289 -2.34 6.75 -2.26
CA ALA A 289 -1.13 6.84 -3.06
C ALA A 289 0.11 7.05 -2.19
N ILE A 290 1.26 6.62 -2.71
CA ILE A 290 2.57 6.86 -2.08
C ILE A 290 3.12 8.17 -2.64
N PHE A 291 3.18 9.19 -1.80
CA PHE A 291 3.82 10.46 -2.08
C PHE A 291 5.26 10.46 -1.54
N LYS A 292 6.22 10.92 -2.35
CA LYS A 292 7.62 11.11 -1.91
C LYS A 292 7.83 12.58 -1.55
N ASP A 293 8.19 12.86 -0.30
CA ASP A 293 8.42 14.23 0.17
C ASP A 293 9.77 14.82 -0.27
N ALA A 294 10.01 16.08 0.08
CA ALA A 294 11.24 16.80 -0.28
C ALA A 294 12.52 16.21 0.38
N GLY A 295 12.39 15.50 1.51
CA GLY A 295 13.48 14.76 2.14
C GLY A 295 13.66 13.34 1.57
N GLY A 296 12.79 12.93 0.66
CA GLY A 296 12.79 11.62 0.02
C GLY A 296 12.04 10.51 0.75
N GLU A 297 11.36 10.83 1.85
CA GLU A 297 10.55 9.89 2.63
C GLU A 297 9.26 9.54 1.87
N ARG A 298 8.78 8.30 2.01
CA ARG A 298 7.54 7.83 1.36
C ARG A 298 6.39 7.90 2.36
N ILE A 299 5.40 8.71 2.05
CA ILE A 299 4.20 8.91 2.87
C ILE A 299 3.00 8.35 2.12
N VAL A 300 2.15 7.61 2.80
CA VAL A 300 0.88 7.20 2.20
C VAL A 300 -0.17 8.27 2.47
N VAL A 301 -0.79 8.78 1.41
CA VAL A 301 -1.86 9.78 1.46
C VAL A 301 -3.15 9.13 0.97
N GLY A 302 -4.22 9.26 1.74
CA GLY A 302 -5.51 8.61 1.45
C GLY A 302 -6.67 9.30 2.15
N ASN A 303 -7.89 8.93 1.77
CA ASN A 303 -9.13 9.54 2.29
C ASN A 303 -9.28 9.34 3.81
N GLU A 304 -8.73 8.26 4.35
CA GLU A 304 -8.75 7.90 5.77
C GLU A 304 -8.05 8.95 6.64
N MET A 305 -7.16 9.78 6.06
CA MET A 305 -6.59 10.94 6.75
C MET A 305 -7.66 11.85 7.31
N PHE A 306 -8.82 11.95 6.65
CA PHE A 306 -9.90 12.89 6.97
C PHE A 306 -11.15 12.21 7.51
N ALA A 307 -11.13 10.89 7.72
CA ALA A 307 -12.31 10.12 8.14
C ALA A 307 -12.87 10.55 9.51
N ALA A 308 -12.03 11.06 10.40
CA ALA A 308 -12.42 11.57 11.71
C ALA A 308 -12.71 13.08 11.73
N ALA A 309 -12.47 13.80 10.63
CA ALA A 309 -12.63 15.23 10.56
C ALA A 309 -14.11 15.61 10.36
N GLN A 310 -14.66 16.47 11.21
CA GLN A 310 -15.79 17.29 10.77
C GLN A 310 -15.29 18.19 9.64
N ARG A 311 -15.92 18.09 8.47
CA ARG A 311 -15.67 18.84 7.22
C ARG A 311 -14.49 19.81 7.32
N VAL A 312 -13.34 19.42 6.77
CA VAL A 312 -12.14 20.26 6.73
C VAL A 312 -12.39 21.48 5.84
N ASP A 313 -12.02 22.66 6.33
CA ASP A 313 -12.18 23.90 5.58
C ASP A 313 -11.28 23.91 4.32
N PRO A 314 -11.76 24.42 3.16
CA PRO A 314 -10.97 24.50 1.92
C PRO A 314 -9.60 25.16 2.07
N GLN A 315 -9.50 26.25 2.84
CA GLN A 315 -8.23 26.93 3.05
C GLN A 315 -7.27 26.05 3.87
N GLN A 316 -7.78 25.32 4.86
CA GLN A 316 -6.97 24.36 5.63
C GLN A 316 -6.42 23.24 4.74
N LEU A 317 -7.22 22.70 3.82
CA LEU A 317 -6.78 21.67 2.87
C LEU A 317 -5.68 22.22 1.94
N GLN A 318 -5.84 23.44 1.44
CA GLN A 318 -4.82 24.09 0.62
C GLN A 318 -3.51 24.29 1.38
N LEU A 319 -3.58 24.77 2.64
CA LEU A 319 -2.41 24.98 3.49
C LEU A 319 -1.71 23.66 3.85
N LEU A 320 -2.47 22.62 4.20
CA LEU A 320 -1.96 21.27 4.47
C LEU A 320 -1.24 20.69 3.24
N SER A 321 -1.85 20.81 2.06
CA SER A 321 -1.27 20.36 0.79
C SER A 321 0.08 21.04 0.53
N GLN A 322 0.14 22.35 0.76
CA GLN A 322 1.35 23.14 0.57
C GLN A 322 2.46 22.80 1.55
N ALA A 323 2.15 22.54 2.82
CA ALA A 323 3.15 22.17 3.81
C ALA A 323 3.75 20.79 3.53
N LEU A 324 2.97 19.83 3.04
CA LEU A 324 3.45 18.50 2.68
C LEU A 324 4.23 18.49 1.35
N LYS A 325 3.74 19.18 0.32
CA LYS A 325 4.37 19.17 -1.03
C LYS A 325 5.62 20.03 -1.12
N LEU A 326 5.57 21.22 -0.51
CA LEU A 326 6.59 22.25 -0.62
C LEU A 326 6.91 22.84 0.77
N PRO A 327 7.42 22.03 1.71
CA PRO A 327 7.81 22.51 3.03
C PRO A 327 8.95 23.53 2.93
N ASP A 328 9.03 24.45 3.89
CA ASP A 328 10.25 25.24 4.13
C ASP A 328 11.28 24.41 4.90
N GLU A 329 10.85 23.61 5.87
CA GLU A 329 11.73 22.68 6.60
C GLU A 329 11.02 21.35 6.90
N ILE A 330 11.80 20.27 6.96
CA ILE A 330 11.36 18.97 7.49
C ILE A 330 12.26 18.60 8.65
N TRP A 331 11.64 18.25 9.78
CA TRP A 331 12.32 17.84 11.00
C TRP A 331 11.92 16.43 11.42
N THR A 332 12.80 15.76 12.14
CA THR A 332 12.47 14.58 12.94
C THR A 332 12.84 14.82 14.39
N PHE A 333 11.96 14.44 15.31
CA PHE A 333 12.16 14.66 16.74
C PHE A 333 11.58 13.51 17.55
N ILE A 334 12.05 13.36 18.78
CA ILE A 334 11.53 12.38 19.73
C ILE A 334 10.41 13.04 20.54
N GLU A 335 9.25 12.42 20.57
CA GLU A 335 8.12 12.80 21.42
C GLU A 335 7.97 11.77 22.55
N TRP A 336 7.97 12.25 23.79
CA TRP A 336 7.64 11.44 24.95
C TRP A 336 6.12 11.43 25.22
N HIS A 337 5.57 10.24 25.41
CA HIS A 337 4.16 9.99 25.68
C HIS A 337 3.94 9.65 27.14
N GLU A 338 3.46 10.61 27.92
CA GLU A 338 3.30 10.44 29.37
C GLU A 338 2.32 9.31 29.74
N GLN A 339 1.22 9.18 28.99
CA GLN A 339 0.19 8.17 29.25
C GLN A 339 0.69 6.74 29.04
N SER A 340 1.49 6.51 28.01
CA SER A 340 2.02 5.19 27.67
C SER A 340 3.43 4.94 28.20
N LYS A 341 4.06 5.95 28.82
CA LYS A 341 5.46 5.96 29.27
C LYS A 341 6.42 5.46 28.19
N SER A 342 6.22 5.93 26.96
CA SER A 342 6.99 5.51 25.80
C SER A 342 7.43 6.71 24.96
N SER A 343 8.43 6.52 24.11
CA SER A 343 8.87 7.52 23.14
C SER A 343 8.51 7.09 21.73
N SER A 344 8.17 8.05 20.88
CA SER A 344 8.01 7.83 19.44
C SER A 344 8.80 8.85 18.64
N VAL A 345 9.28 8.46 17.47
CA VAL A 345 9.84 9.42 16.50
C VAL A 345 8.71 10.04 15.69
N ARG A 346 8.77 11.35 15.54
CA ARG A 346 7.84 12.17 14.78
C ARG A 346 8.54 12.85 13.62
N ARG A 347 7.81 13.06 12.53
CA ARG A 347 8.25 13.86 11.39
C ARG A 347 7.39 15.12 11.30
N ARG A 348 8.00 16.29 11.18
CA ARG A 348 7.32 17.59 11.16
C ARG A 348 7.66 18.38 9.91
N TYR A 349 6.63 18.89 9.23
CA TYR A 349 6.71 19.78 8.08
C TYR A 349 6.35 21.17 8.54
N LEU A 350 7.19 22.15 8.18
CA LEU A 350 6.99 23.55 8.46
C LEU A 350 6.88 24.32 7.16
N ALA A 351 5.91 25.22 7.04
CA ALA A 351 5.79 26.13 5.90
C ALA A 351 5.26 27.51 6.34
N ARG A 352 5.80 28.58 5.75
CA ARG A 352 5.37 29.96 5.94
C ARG A 352 4.80 30.51 4.64
N LEU A 353 3.52 30.89 4.69
CA LEU A 353 2.74 31.22 3.50
C LEU A 353 2.15 32.63 3.60
N MET A 354 2.32 33.42 2.55
CA MET A 354 1.64 34.71 2.38
C MET A 354 0.28 34.47 1.74
N LEU A 355 -0.79 34.78 2.48
CA LEU A 355 -2.16 34.69 1.98
C LEU A 355 -2.53 35.98 1.25
N PRO A 356 -3.33 35.92 0.17
CA PRO A 356 -3.85 37.12 -0.48
C PRO A 356 -4.62 38.00 0.53
N GLY A 357 -4.21 39.27 0.65
CA GLY A 357 -4.84 40.23 1.57
C GLY A 357 -4.31 40.20 3.01
N ASN A 358 -3.44 39.26 3.38
CA ASN A 358 -2.82 39.24 4.71
C ASN A 358 -1.50 40.02 4.72
N ALA A 359 -1.32 40.87 5.74
CA ALA A 359 -0.07 41.62 5.93
C ALA A 359 1.06 40.75 6.52
N GLN A 360 0.70 39.71 7.29
CA GLN A 360 1.65 38.79 7.93
C GLN A 360 1.51 37.38 7.34
N PRO A 361 2.61 36.60 7.28
CA PRO A 361 2.55 35.21 6.85
C PRO A 361 1.80 34.36 7.87
N VAL A 362 1.16 33.30 7.40
CA VAL A 362 0.70 32.20 8.27
C VAL A 362 1.76 31.12 8.32
N SER A 363 1.96 30.54 9.50
CA SER A 363 2.79 29.36 9.66
C SER A 363 1.92 28.11 9.74
N VAL A 364 2.27 27.11 8.94
CA VAL A 364 1.63 25.80 8.86
C VAL A 364 2.59 24.75 9.39
N VAL A 365 2.09 23.91 10.28
CA VAL A 365 2.83 22.81 10.91
C VAL A 365 2.04 21.55 10.68
N VAL A 366 2.69 20.53 10.12
CA VAL A 366 2.08 19.20 9.94
C VAL A 366 2.99 18.21 10.61
N GLU A 367 2.44 17.31 11.42
CA GLU A 367 3.19 16.23 12.04
C GLU A 367 2.64 14.89 11.60
N LEU A 368 3.56 13.96 11.34
CA LEU A 368 3.29 12.56 11.07
C LEU A 368 4.01 11.70 12.11
N GLY A 369 3.39 10.61 12.53
CA GLY A 369 4.04 9.52 13.25
C GLY A 369 3.24 8.22 13.15
N SER A 370 3.69 7.20 13.87
CA SER A 370 3.12 5.85 13.79
C SER A 370 1.66 5.72 14.22
N ASP A 371 1.14 6.69 14.98
CA ASP A 371 -0.25 6.77 15.47
C ASP A 371 -1.11 7.77 14.67
N GLY A 372 -0.58 8.34 13.58
CA GLY A 372 -1.34 9.24 12.69
C GLY A 372 -0.69 10.60 12.43
N TRP A 373 -1.52 11.57 12.05
CA TRP A 373 -1.11 12.93 11.70
C TRP A 373 -1.87 14.00 12.48
N THR A 374 -1.28 15.18 12.63
CA THR A 374 -1.97 16.37 13.16
C THR A 374 -1.40 17.62 12.50
N ALA A 375 -2.13 18.73 12.52
CA ALA A 375 -1.66 19.98 11.95
C ALA A 375 -2.16 21.21 12.68
N ILE A 376 -1.37 22.28 12.57
CA ILE A 376 -1.80 23.66 12.86
C ILE A 376 -1.68 24.42 11.55
N THR A 377 -2.82 24.85 11.01
CA THR A 377 -2.87 25.56 9.72
C THR A 377 -2.98 27.07 9.89
N SER A 378 -2.79 27.60 11.09
CA SER A 378 -2.69 29.04 11.36
C SER A 378 -2.06 29.28 12.73
N LEU A 379 -0.73 29.38 12.78
CA LEU A 379 -0.06 30.03 13.90
C LEU A 379 -0.01 31.53 13.61
N THR A 380 -0.83 32.30 14.32
CA THR A 380 -0.59 33.74 14.55
C THR A 380 0.13 33.88 15.89
N ASP A 381 0.99 34.90 16.04
CA ASP A 381 1.97 35.11 17.13
C ASP A 381 1.45 35.01 18.60
N ALA A 382 0.18 34.70 18.84
CA ALA A 382 -0.43 34.72 20.15
C ALA A 382 -0.23 33.46 21.01
N ASN A 383 0.11 32.27 20.48
CA ASN A 383 0.07 31.03 21.28
C ASN A 383 1.23 30.02 21.07
N LEU A 384 2.00 30.07 19.98
CA LEU A 384 3.16 29.19 19.75
C LEU A 384 4.05 29.80 18.66
N ALA A 385 5.33 30.05 18.93
CA ALA A 385 6.24 30.47 17.88
C ALA A 385 6.62 29.27 17.01
N ILE A 386 6.59 29.41 15.68
CA ILE A 386 7.05 28.35 14.77
C ILE A 386 8.51 27.94 15.08
N ASP A 387 9.33 28.84 15.60
CA ASP A 387 10.70 28.53 16.03
C ASP A 387 10.76 27.54 17.20
N ASP A 388 9.77 27.55 18.10
CA ASP A 388 9.71 26.59 19.21
C ASP A 388 9.49 25.15 18.71
N LEU A 389 8.93 25.01 17.51
CA LEU A 389 8.70 23.74 16.83
C LEU A 389 9.88 23.29 15.97
N ARG A 390 10.97 24.05 15.90
CA ARG A 390 12.18 23.66 15.15
C ARG A 390 13.13 22.90 16.09
N VAL A 391 12.75 21.66 16.39
CA VAL A 391 13.43 20.78 17.35
C VAL A 391 13.78 19.44 16.71
N GLY A 392 14.87 18.84 17.17
CA GLY A 392 15.36 17.53 16.73
C GLY A 392 16.42 17.63 15.63
N VAL A 393 16.29 16.78 14.61
CA VAL A 393 17.19 16.72 13.45
C VAL A 393 16.49 17.26 12.22
N ARG A 394 17.03 18.31 11.62
CA ARG A 394 16.54 18.86 10.35
C ARG A 394 16.98 17.97 9.19
N LEU A 395 16.01 17.44 8.45
CA LEU A 395 16.23 16.57 7.29
C LEU A 395 16.19 17.33 5.97
N PHE A 396 15.47 18.44 5.92
CA PHE A 396 15.33 19.27 4.75
C PHE A 396 15.17 20.73 5.16
N ALA A 397 15.76 21.63 4.37
CA ALA A 397 15.51 23.06 4.40
C ALA A 397 15.46 23.57 2.96
N ARG A 398 14.43 24.35 2.63
CA ARG A 398 14.31 25.01 1.33
C ARG A 398 15.40 26.07 1.22
N GLY A 399 16.04 26.15 0.06
CA GLY A 399 16.91 27.30 -0.28
C GLY A 399 16.10 28.59 -0.41
N ASP A 400 16.75 29.73 -0.19
CA ASP A 400 16.12 31.04 -0.40
C ASP A 400 15.79 31.32 -1.87
#